data_AF-A0A924GLC1-F1
#
_entry.id   AF-A0A924GLC1-F1
#
_cell.length_a   1.000
_cell.length_b   1.000
_cell.length_c   1.000
_cell.angle_alpha   90.00
_cell.angle_beta   90.00
_cell.angle_gamma   90.00
#
_symmetry.space_group_name_H-M   'P 1'
#
loop_
_entity.id
_entity.type
_entity.pdbx_description
1 polymer ?
#
loop_
_entity_poly.entity_id
_entity_poly.type
_entity_poly.pdbx_seq_one_letter_code
_entity_poly.pdbx_strand_id
1 'polypeptide(L)'
;GGPDNDQLGAGMGDFIEKYIFPGGQLLHAGEVLTHMARGGLEMLDTENLRPHYARTLWDWSDALEARLDEASEVLAVDGGRERAEKILRAYRLYLAGSAMSFEQGWLALHQILASRPADAGHDKKIRGARAVYPFRRDYIYDQPSPGKA
;
A
#
# COMPACT_ATOMS: atom_id res chain seq x y z
N GLY A 1 -0.25 -13.52 1.17
CA GLY A 1 -0.70 -13.12 -0.18
C GLY A 1 -0.37 -14.14 -1.25
N GLY A 2 -0.96 -15.34 -1.15
CA GLY A 2 -1.13 -16.20 -2.32
C GLY A 2 -2.43 -15.83 -3.05
N PRO A 3 -2.63 -16.29 -4.29
CA PRO A 3 -3.82 -15.96 -5.09
C PRO A 3 -5.13 -16.48 -4.48
N ASP A 4 -5.07 -17.47 -3.58
CA ASP A 4 -6.23 -18.11 -2.94
C ASP A 4 -6.42 -17.68 -1.47
N ASN A 5 -5.83 -16.55 -1.05
CA ASN A 5 -5.84 -16.12 0.34
C ASN A 5 -6.86 -14.99 0.56
N ASP A 6 -8.13 -15.37 0.62
CA ASP A 6 -9.27 -14.45 0.49
C ASP A 6 -9.50 -13.54 1.71
N GLN A 7 -8.89 -13.83 2.87
CA GLN A 7 -9.04 -13.01 4.06
C GLN A 7 -7.79 -13.04 4.96
N LEU A 8 -7.54 -11.92 5.65
CA LEU A 8 -6.71 -11.86 6.85
C LEU A 8 -7.29 -12.86 7.87
N GLY A 9 -6.59 -13.98 8.09
CA GLY A 9 -7.06 -15.05 8.97
C GLY A 9 -7.40 -14.57 10.39
N ALA A 10 -8.28 -15.33 11.07
CA ALA A 10 -8.72 -15.15 12.46
C ALA A 10 -9.69 -13.97 12.76
N GLY A 11 -10.55 -13.59 11.80
CA GLY A 11 -11.62 -12.60 12.04
C GLY A 11 -11.17 -11.13 12.01
N MET A 12 -9.89 -10.89 11.71
CA MET A 12 -9.35 -9.54 11.49
C MET A 12 -9.93 -8.90 10.21
N GLY A 13 -10.25 -9.70 9.18
CA GLY A 13 -10.95 -9.22 7.98
C GLY A 13 -12.29 -8.56 8.29
N ASP A 14 -13.18 -9.29 8.99
CA ASP A 14 -14.50 -8.79 9.39
C ASP A 14 -14.41 -7.58 10.34
N PHE A 15 -13.40 -7.56 11.22
CA PHE A 15 -13.14 -6.43 12.09
C PHE A 15 -12.73 -5.17 11.30
N ILE A 16 -11.81 -5.30 10.34
CA ILE A 16 -11.38 -4.19 9.50
C ILE A 16 -12.54 -3.68 8.65
N GLU A 17 -13.29 -4.58 8.01
CA GLU A 17 -14.46 -4.19 7.20
C GLU A 17 -15.48 -3.44 8.04
N LYS A 18 -15.77 -3.91 9.26
CA LYS A 18 -16.82 -3.32 10.09
C LYS A 18 -16.42 -2.02 10.78
N TYR A 19 -15.15 -1.86 11.17
CA TYR A 19 -14.73 -0.78 12.07
C TYR A 19 -13.68 0.17 11.51
N ILE A 20 -12.97 -0.21 10.44
CA ILE A 20 -11.83 0.57 9.91
C ILE A 20 -12.04 0.99 8.46
N PHE A 21 -12.34 0.06 7.55
CA PHE A 21 -12.55 0.31 6.12
C PHE A 21 -13.78 -0.45 5.58
N PRO A 22 -14.98 0.10 5.75
CA PRO A 22 -16.21 -0.48 5.19
C PRO A 22 -16.16 -0.54 3.66
N GLY A 23 -16.26 -1.75 3.11
CA GLY A 23 -16.18 -2.01 1.67
C GLY A 23 -14.75 -2.02 1.10
N GLY A 24 -13.73 -1.92 1.93
CA GLY A 24 -12.33 -2.03 1.51
C GLY A 24 -11.96 -3.48 1.21
N GLN A 25 -11.72 -3.82 -0.05
CA GLN A 25 -11.17 -5.12 -0.45
C GLN A 25 -9.70 -4.99 -0.82
N LEU A 26 -8.87 -5.85 -0.23
CA LEU A 26 -7.48 -6.00 -0.64
C LEU A 26 -7.45 -6.89 -1.88
N LEU A 27 -7.16 -6.30 -3.03
CA LEU A 27 -7.00 -7.04 -4.27
C LEU A 27 -5.60 -7.66 -4.35
N HIS A 28 -5.56 -8.94 -4.71
CA HIS A 28 -4.31 -9.62 -5.00
C HIS A 28 -3.63 -8.98 -6.23
N ALA A 29 -2.31 -8.85 -6.21
CA ALA A 29 -1.57 -8.25 -7.32
C ALA A 29 -1.86 -8.94 -8.66
N GLY A 30 -2.06 -10.26 -8.66
CA GLY A 30 -2.43 -11.02 -9.85
C GLY A 30 -3.78 -10.61 -10.47
N GLU A 31 -4.79 -10.30 -9.64
CA GLU A 31 -6.08 -9.80 -10.10
C GLU A 31 -5.92 -8.42 -10.73
N VAL A 32 -5.17 -7.53 -10.07
CA VAL A 32 -4.85 -6.19 -10.59
C VAL A 32 -4.17 -6.30 -11.96
N LEU A 33 -3.15 -7.15 -12.09
CA LEU A 33 -2.44 -7.38 -13.35
C LEU A 33 -3.35 -7.95 -14.44
N THR A 34 -4.27 -8.86 -14.08
CA THR A 34 -5.25 -9.42 -15.02
C THR A 34 -6.18 -8.34 -15.56
N HIS A 35 -6.70 -7.47 -14.68
CA HIS A 35 -7.55 -6.35 -15.10
C HIS A 35 -6.80 -5.31 -15.92
N MET A 36 -5.55 -5.00 -15.56
CA MET A 36 -4.70 -4.09 -16.34
C MET A 36 -4.45 -4.61 -17.76
N ALA A 37 -4.10 -5.89 -17.89
CA ALA A 37 -3.90 -6.53 -19.19
C ALA A 37 -5.19 -6.51 -20.04
N ARG A 38 -6.35 -6.81 -19.45
CA ARG A 38 -7.65 -6.71 -20.14
C ARG A 38 -7.99 -5.27 -20.56
N GLY A 39 -7.51 -4.27 -19.84
CA GLY A 39 -7.60 -2.85 -20.19
C GLY A 39 -6.60 -2.38 -21.26
N GLY A 40 -5.78 -3.29 -21.80
CA GLY A 40 -4.77 -2.98 -22.80
C GLY A 40 -3.55 -2.25 -22.24
N LEU A 41 -3.25 -2.43 -20.95
CA LEU A 41 -2.00 -1.97 -20.33
C LEU A 41 -1.03 -3.13 -20.21
N GLU A 42 0.23 -2.87 -20.56
CA GLU A 42 1.36 -3.76 -20.35
C GLU A 42 2.04 -3.37 -19.03
N MET A 43 2.18 -4.33 -18.12
CA MET A 43 2.97 -4.15 -16.90
C MET A 43 4.45 -4.15 -17.25
N LEU A 44 5.16 -3.15 -16.72
CA LEU A 44 6.59 -2.92 -16.99
C LEU A 44 7.46 -3.28 -15.79
N ASP A 45 6.99 -2.99 -14.58
CA ASP A 45 7.70 -3.27 -13.34
C ASP A 45 6.70 -3.44 -12.18
N THR A 46 7.09 -4.23 -11.18
CA THR A 46 6.40 -4.26 -9.89
C THR A 46 7.39 -4.30 -8.74
N GLU A 47 7.20 -3.41 -7.78
CA GLU A 47 8.01 -3.33 -6.57
C GLU A 47 7.15 -3.67 -5.34
N ASN A 48 7.64 -4.58 -4.50
CA ASN A 48 6.98 -4.97 -3.26
C ASN A 48 7.56 -4.19 -2.08
N LEU A 49 6.74 -3.30 -1.50
CA LEU A 49 7.10 -2.42 -0.40
C LEU A 49 6.61 -2.94 0.97
N ARG A 50 6.21 -4.21 1.07
CA ARG A 50 5.72 -4.84 2.31
C ARG A 50 6.54 -4.54 3.57
N PRO A 51 7.88 -4.72 3.59
CA PRO A 51 8.65 -4.43 4.82
C PRO A 51 8.64 -2.94 5.18
N HIS A 52 8.58 -2.05 4.19
CA HIS A 52 8.47 -0.61 4.44
C HIS A 52 7.14 -0.28 5.11
N TYR A 53 6.06 -0.88 4.65
CA TYR A 53 4.73 -0.61 5.21
C TYR A 53 4.54 -1.20 6.61
N ALA A 54 5.14 -2.36 6.89
CA ALA A 54 5.23 -2.88 8.26
C ALA A 54 5.89 -1.87 9.21
N ARG A 55 7.05 -1.31 8.81
CA ARG A 55 7.76 -0.28 9.59
C ARG A 55 6.91 0.98 9.80
N THR A 56 6.24 1.46 8.76
CA THR A 56 5.34 2.62 8.87
C THR A 56 4.22 2.40 9.88
N LEU A 57 3.60 1.22 9.88
CA LEU A 57 2.50 0.89 10.81
C LEU A 57 2.99 0.79 12.25
N TRP A 58 4.21 0.27 12.49
CA TRP A 58 4.82 0.31 13.81
C TRP A 58 5.12 1.74 14.25
N ASP A 59 5.74 2.56 13.40
CA ASP A 59 6.02 3.96 13.72
C ASP A 59 4.72 4.73 14.08
N TRP A 60 3.61 4.45 13.39
CA TRP A 60 2.29 5.03 13.70
C TRP A 60 1.68 4.48 14.97
N SER A 61 1.82 3.18 15.24
CA SER A 61 1.36 2.55 16.48
C SER A 61 2.07 3.20 17.68
N ASP A 62 3.39 3.29 17.65
CA ASP A 62 4.19 3.89 18.72
C ASP A 62 3.84 5.37 18.92
N ALA A 63 3.65 6.11 17.82
CA ALA A 63 3.25 7.51 17.87
C ALA A 63 1.88 7.72 18.51
N LEU A 64 0.92 6.82 18.27
CA LEU A 64 -0.42 6.86 18.86
C LEU A 64 -0.38 6.47 20.35
N GLU A 65 0.32 5.39 20.70
CA GLU A 65 0.47 4.94 22.09
C GLU A 65 1.09 6.03 22.98
N ALA A 66 2.07 6.78 22.44
CA ALA A 66 2.70 7.89 23.15
C ALA A 66 1.77 9.10 23.40
N ARG A 67 0.61 9.19 22.72
CA ARG A 67 -0.28 10.36 22.69
C ARG A 67 -1.75 9.99 22.86
N LEU A 68 -2.04 8.92 23.61
CA LEU A 68 -3.41 8.41 23.78
C LEU A 68 -4.36 9.43 24.42
N ASP A 69 -3.90 10.21 25.39
CA ASP A 69 -4.72 11.21 26.07
C ASP A 69 -5.13 12.32 25.10
N GLU A 70 -4.17 12.90 24.37
CA GLU A 70 -4.41 13.89 23.33
C GLU A 70 -5.35 13.34 22.24
N ALA A 71 -5.10 12.13 21.77
CA ALA A 71 -5.95 11.49 20.76
C ALA A 71 -7.37 11.25 21.28
N SER A 72 -7.54 10.91 22.57
CA SER A 72 -8.84 10.76 23.21
C SER A 72 -9.58 12.08 23.30
N GLU A 73 -8.90 13.18 23.61
CA GLU A 73 -9.50 14.52 23.64
C GLU A 73 -9.98 14.95 22.26
N VAL A 74 -9.14 14.77 21.23
CA VAL A 74 -9.49 15.06 19.84
C VAL A 74 -10.74 14.30 19.40
N LEU A 75 -10.81 12.99 19.70
CA LEU A 75 -11.95 12.16 19.31
C LEU A 75 -13.21 12.43 20.15
N ALA A 76 -13.06 12.85 21.40
CA ALA A 76 -14.20 13.12 22.28
C ALA A 76 -15.02 14.35 21.83
N VAL A 77 -14.42 15.26 21.04
CA VAL A 77 -15.12 16.40 20.44
C VAL A 77 -16.31 15.94 19.57
N ASP A 78 -16.20 14.79 18.89
CA ASP A 78 -17.20 14.29 17.93
C ASP A 78 -17.88 12.98 18.40
N GLY A 79 -18.63 13.07 19.50
CA GLY A 79 -19.47 11.98 19.99
C GLY A 79 -19.12 11.45 21.39
N GLY A 80 -18.35 12.24 22.16
CA GLY A 80 -18.13 12.00 23.58
C GLY A 80 -17.07 10.95 23.88
N ARG A 81 -16.69 10.88 25.17
CA ARG A 81 -15.55 10.09 25.64
C ARG A 81 -15.72 8.58 25.43
N GLU A 82 -16.92 8.06 25.61
CA GLU A 82 -17.20 6.63 25.40
C GLU A 82 -16.99 6.21 23.94
N ARG A 83 -17.41 7.05 22.98
CA ARG A 83 -17.20 6.78 21.56
C ARG A 83 -15.72 6.91 21.20
N ALA A 84 -15.03 7.92 21.73
CA ALA A 84 -13.59 8.10 21.54
C ALA A 84 -12.79 6.88 22.00
N GLU A 85 -13.07 6.35 23.20
CA GLU A 85 -12.41 5.15 23.73
C GLU A 85 -12.63 3.92 22.84
N LYS A 86 -13.85 3.73 22.31
CA LYS A 86 -14.16 2.64 21.37
C LYS A 86 -13.36 2.77 20.07
N ILE A 87 -13.28 3.99 19.51
CA ILE A 87 -12.50 4.26 18.29
C ILE A 87 -11.00 4.02 18.54
N LEU A 88 -10.45 4.57 19.63
CA LEU A 88 -9.03 4.38 19.97
C LEU A 88 -8.68 2.91 20.13
N ARG A 89 -9.50 2.16 20.87
CA ARG A 89 -9.27 0.72 21.06
C ARG A 89 -9.28 -0.02 19.72
N ALA A 90 -10.19 0.35 18.81
CA ALA A 90 -10.24 -0.24 17.49
C ALA A 90 -9.00 0.10 16.64
N TYR A 91 -8.57 1.36 16.64
CA TYR A 91 -7.40 1.82 15.90
C TYR A 91 -6.09 1.20 16.40
N ARG A 92 -5.93 1.05 17.71
CA ARG A 92 -4.76 0.38 18.30
C ARG A 92 -4.66 -1.07 17.83
N LEU A 93 -5.78 -1.81 17.87
CA LEU A 93 -5.82 -3.18 17.37
C LEU A 93 -5.55 -3.24 15.86
N TYR A 94 -6.11 -2.31 15.09
CA TYR A 94 -5.90 -2.24 13.65
C TYR A 94 -4.43 -1.99 13.28
N LEU A 95 -3.76 -1.00 13.90
CA LEU A 95 -2.38 -0.66 13.57
C LEU A 95 -1.42 -1.81 13.90
N ALA A 96 -1.49 -2.33 15.12
CA ALA A 96 -0.64 -3.45 15.54
C ALA A 96 -0.93 -4.73 14.73
N GLY A 97 -2.21 -5.07 14.53
CA GLY A 97 -2.61 -6.24 13.75
C GLY A 97 -2.19 -6.13 12.28
N SER A 98 -2.30 -4.94 11.69
CA SER A 98 -1.85 -4.70 10.31
C SER A 98 -0.33 -4.78 10.20
N ALA A 99 0.41 -4.15 11.11
CA ALA A 99 1.87 -4.21 11.15
C ALA A 99 2.36 -5.66 11.15
N MET A 100 1.85 -6.47 12.08
CA MET A 100 2.13 -7.91 12.14
C MET A 100 1.76 -8.64 10.86
N SER A 101 0.61 -8.32 10.25
CA SER A 101 0.18 -8.97 9.02
C SER A 101 1.11 -8.69 7.83
N PHE A 102 1.68 -7.49 7.74
CA PHE A 102 2.73 -7.16 6.75
C PHE A 102 4.05 -7.87 7.07
N GLU A 103 4.45 -7.97 8.34
CA GLU A 103 5.66 -8.71 8.74
C GLU A 103 5.57 -10.20 8.40
N GLN A 104 4.45 -10.83 8.73
CA GLN A 104 4.19 -12.25 8.48
C GLN A 104 3.92 -12.60 7.01
N GLY A 105 3.89 -11.61 6.11
CA GLY A 105 3.66 -11.85 4.68
C GLY A 105 2.22 -12.16 4.30
N TRP A 106 1.27 -11.94 5.22
CA TRP A 106 -0.14 -12.12 4.95
C TRP A 106 -0.66 -11.02 4.04
N LEU A 107 -0.19 -9.78 4.29
CA LEU A 107 -0.41 -8.60 3.44
C LEU A 107 0.84 -8.22 2.66
N ALA A 108 0.64 -7.56 1.53
CA ALA A 108 1.69 -6.94 0.75
C ALA A 108 1.21 -5.61 0.16
N LEU A 109 2.16 -4.72 -0.09
CA LEU A 109 1.93 -3.46 -0.78
C LEU A 109 2.77 -3.47 -2.05
N HIS A 110 2.13 -3.30 -3.20
CA HIS A 110 2.80 -3.29 -4.49
C HIS A 110 2.66 -1.93 -5.16
N GLN A 111 3.77 -1.42 -5.69
CA GLN A 111 3.75 -0.40 -6.74
C GLN A 111 3.85 -1.13 -8.08
N ILE A 112 2.98 -0.79 -9.04
CA ILE A 112 2.94 -1.40 -10.37
C ILE A 112 3.08 -0.29 -11.40
N LEU A 113 4.14 -0.35 -12.20
CA LEU A 113 4.34 0.51 -13.35
C LEU A 113 3.76 -0.18 -14.59
N ALA A 114 2.95 0.54 -15.36
CA ALA A 114 2.41 0.04 -16.61
C ALA A 114 2.31 1.12 -17.67
N SER A 115 2.28 0.70 -18.92
CA SER A 115 2.10 1.58 -20.07
C SER A 115 1.10 0.98 -21.04
N ARG A 116 0.45 1.82 -21.85
CA ARG A 116 -0.24 1.33 -23.03
C ARG A 116 0.81 1.02 -24.09
N PRO A 117 0.78 -0.17 -24.72
CA PRO A 117 1.52 -0.40 -25.96
C PRO A 117 0.93 0.51 -27.05
N ALA A 118 1.39 1.75 -27.14
CA ALA A 118 1.13 2.62 -28.28
C ALA A 118 2.09 2.24 -29.42
N ASP A 119 1.79 2.66 -30.65
CA ASP A 119 2.73 2.69 -31.77
C ASP A 119 3.89 3.63 -31.41
N ALA A 120 4.77 3.19 -30.53
CA ALA A 120 5.78 4.05 -29.95
C ALA A 120 6.63 4.62 -31.08
N GLY A 121 6.65 5.95 -31.16
CA GLY A 121 7.62 6.66 -31.96
C GLY A 121 9.00 6.13 -31.61
N HIS A 122 9.76 5.76 -32.64
CA HIS A 122 11.12 5.22 -32.51
C HIS A 122 11.92 6.02 -31.48
N ASP A 123 12.36 5.37 -30.40
CA ASP A 123 13.45 5.93 -29.61
C ASP A 123 14.67 5.96 -30.52
N LYS A 124 14.98 7.15 -31.03
CA LYS A 124 16.05 7.35 -32.03
C LYS A 124 17.43 7.05 -31.48
N LYS A 125 17.58 6.88 -30.16
CA LYS A 125 18.85 6.53 -29.51
C LYS A 125 19.18 5.04 -29.59
N ILE A 126 18.17 4.17 -29.68
CA ILE A 126 18.36 2.72 -29.72
C ILE A 126 17.66 2.16 -30.96
N ARG A 127 18.48 1.67 -31.91
CA ARG A 127 17.98 1.10 -33.16
C ARG A 127 17.01 -0.06 -32.88
N GLY A 128 15.77 0.09 -33.32
CA GLY A 128 14.72 -0.93 -33.17
C GLY A 128 13.89 -0.85 -31.89
N ALA A 129 14.20 0.08 -30.97
CA ALA A 129 13.40 0.27 -29.78
C ALA A 129 12.05 0.92 -30.13
N ARG A 130 10.98 0.20 -29.76
CA ARG A 130 9.59 0.67 -29.76
C ARG A 130 9.06 0.82 -28.32
N ALA A 131 9.93 0.84 -27.33
CA ALA A 131 9.53 1.11 -25.95
C ALA A 131 9.68 2.61 -25.69
N VAL A 132 8.71 3.20 -24.99
CA VAL A 132 8.76 4.61 -24.53
C VAL A 132 9.54 4.78 -23.21
N TYR A 133 10.07 3.69 -22.66
CA TYR A 133 10.77 3.63 -21.38
C TYR A 133 12.22 3.16 -21.57
N PRO A 134 13.16 3.60 -20.70
CA PRO A 134 14.56 3.15 -20.78
C PRO A 134 14.69 1.64 -20.52
N PHE A 135 15.72 1.03 -21.12
CA PHE A 135 16.04 -0.39 -20.90
C PHE A 135 16.53 -0.72 -19.49
N ARG A 136 16.99 0.30 -18.73
CA ARG A 136 17.50 0.15 -17.37
C ARG A 136 16.68 1.01 -16.43
N ARG A 137 16.50 0.51 -15.21
CA ARG A 137 15.73 1.17 -14.15
C ARG A 137 16.53 2.13 -13.29
N ASP A 138 17.77 2.43 -13.66
CA ASP A 138 18.68 3.29 -12.88
C ASP A 138 18.02 4.64 -12.56
N TYR A 139 17.22 5.20 -13.48
CA TYR A 139 16.45 6.44 -13.27
C TYR A 139 15.45 6.41 -12.10
N ILE A 140 15.04 5.23 -11.62
CA ILE A 140 14.12 5.10 -10.47
C ILE A 140 14.87 5.43 -9.17
N TYR A 141 16.13 5.02 -9.06
CA TYR A 141 16.91 5.10 -7.81
C TYR A 141 18.01 6.16 -7.85
N ASP A 142 18.58 6.43 -9.02
CA ASP A 142 19.61 7.45 -9.25
C ASP A 142 18.95 8.80 -9.52
N GLN A 143 18.31 9.36 -8.49
CA GLN A 143 17.90 10.75 -8.51
C GLN A 143 19.07 11.63 -7.99
N PRO A 144 19.43 12.72 -8.70
CA PRO A 144 20.47 13.61 -8.20
C PRO A 144 20.04 14.20 -6.85
N SER A 145 20.93 14.16 -5.86
CA SER A 145 20.66 14.76 -4.56
C SER A 145 20.29 16.24 -4.73
N PRO A 146 19.21 16.73 -4.11
CA PRO A 146 18.87 18.16 -4.16
C PRO A 146 19.93 18.93 -3.34
N GLY A 147 20.98 19.41 -4.00
CA GLY A 147 22.07 20.11 -3.30
C GLY A 147 23.35 20.41 -4.07
N LYS A 148 23.38 20.30 -5.41
CA LYS A 148 24.48 20.82 -6.24
C LYS A 148 23.92 21.52 -7.47
N ALA A 149 23.50 22.77 -7.30
CA ALA A 149 23.35 23.78 -8.35
C ALA A 149 24.19 24.99 -7.95
#